data_AF-A0A7W7ZPC6-F1
#
_entry.id   AF-A0A7W7ZPC6-F1
#
_cell.length_a   1.000
_cell.length_b   1.000
_cell.length_c   1.000
_cell.angle_alpha   90.00
_cell.angle_beta   90.00
_cell.angle_gamma   90.00
#
_symmetry.space_group_name_H-M   'P 1'
#
loop_
_entity.id
_entity.type
_entity.pdbx_description
1 polymer ?
#
loop_
_entity_poly.entity_id
_entity_poly.type
_entity_poly.pdbx_seq_one_letter_code
_entity_poly.pdbx_strand_id
1 'polypeptide(L)'
;MAELFNPRNMISPPFRNCPACGKKEFGVHLISADRYMRRCRDCWHNQYFSLPKLRKKIIYLDQFVISNLMKLDNPGFQRNDRLTKETFWTELRDLLFQLRGMQLICCPNSRSHETESRISLFNDELKKTYEALSGGIRFNSFNDISNNQIRELALAWSENREPQFGFDPRRVLTKDPNAWEARFYFAFDNNPFVIPAELRQVRDEIESHISHLFRDVWAKEKRTFKYWYDLERQKYQGHLRGSIIKSQRDRIQAILAFRPDVEMSLEVMEKMIFSPVEVLHEGVKRIMRFPRDGGERSPEERDRLEKTFGDANRISEAPFVKLQALMYASLAMRAAGGQKELPNEGTNTDIETIGHLLPYCDAMFMDNGCRSLLLNVPMDLRPADTAKVFSPNVKDDFLAYLRSIRDDVTAEHVAALREVYGDAPTATIE
;
A
#
# COMPACT_ATOMS: atom_id res chain seq x y z
N MET A 1 28.92 16.51 20.89
CA MET A 1 28.25 17.75 21.30
C MET A 1 26.90 17.77 20.61
N ALA A 2 25.79 17.77 21.34
CA ALA A 2 24.48 17.94 20.71
C ALA A 2 24.37 19.40 20.25
N GLU A 3 24.32 19.64 18.93
CA GLU A 3 24.00 20.97 18.42
C GLU A 3 22.63 21.39 18.97
N LEU A 4 22.59 22.54 19.65
CA LEU A 4 21.33 23.10 20.11
C LEU A 4 20.47 23.43 18.88
N PHE A 5 19.29 22.83 18.79
CA PHE A 5 18.33 23.10 17.74
C PHE A 5 18.02 24.61 17.64
N ASN A 6 18.37 25.22 16.51
CA ASN A 6 18.03 26.62 16.21
C ASN A 6 16.82 26.64 15.26
N PRO A 7 15.66 27.18 15.66
CA PRO A 7 14.48 27.20 14.81
C PRO A 7 14.67 27.95 13.48
N ARG A 8 15.69 28.82 13.36
CA ARG A 8 16.06 29.47 12.08
C ARG A 8 16.52 28.48 11.01
N ASN A 9 17.02 27.30 11.42
CA ASN A 9 17.45 26.23 10.52
C ASN A 9 16.25 25.62 9.77
N MET A 10 15.03 25.77 10.28
CA MET A 10 13.82 25.35 9.58
C MET A 10 13.40 26.32 8.45
N ILE A 11 13.98 27.52 8.39
CA ILE A 11 13.71 28.48 7.32
C ILE A 11 14.73 28.24 6.21
N SER A 12 14.26 27.85 5.04
CA SER A 12 15.07 27.34 3.94
C SER A 12 15.06 28.28 2.72
N PRO A 13 16.11 28.26 1.86
CA PRO A 13 16.09 28.97 0.59
C PRO A 13 14.96 28.43 -0.32
N PRO A 14 14.47 29.19 -1.31
CA PRO A 14 15.06 30.43 -1.83
C PRO A 14 14.76 31.65 -0.95
N PHE A 15 15.79 32.44 -0.61
CA PHE A 15 15.64 33.66 0.19
C PHE A 15 15.32 34.88 -0.67
N ARG A 16 14.43 35.73 -0.15
CA ARG A 16 14.05 37.01 -0.73
C ARG A 16 14.22 38.14 0.28
N ASN A 17 14.12 39.37 -0.21
CA ASN A 17 14.05 40.54 0.66
C ASN A 17 12.78 40.45 1.52
N CYS A 18 12.94 40.55 2.82
CA CYS A 18 11.84 40.58 3.77
C CYS A 18 11.01 41.86 3.57
N PRO A 19 9.68 41.79 3.43
CA PRO A 19 8.85 42.97 3.27
C PRO A 19 8.84 43.87 4.52
N ALA A 20 9.20 43.34 5.70
CA ALA A 20 9.23 44.10 6.95
C ALA A 20 10.58 44.77 7.25
N CYS A 21 11.72 44.08 7.02
CA CYS A 21 13.05 44.58 7.38
C CYS A 21 14.02 44.76 6.20
N GLY A 22 13.61 44.44 4.97
CA GLY A 22 14.42 44.58 3.75
C GLY A 22 15.56 43.58 3.57
N LYS A 23 16.00 42.88 4.62
CA LYS A 23 17.10 41.90 4.55
C LYS A 23 16.73 40.67 3.70
N LYS A 24 17.70 40.11 2.97
CA LYS A 24 17.55 38.92 2.11
C LYS A 24 17.52 37.60 2.92
N GLU A 25 16.63 37.54 3.90
CA GLU A 25 16.50 36.45 4.88
C GLU A 25 15.09 35.85 4.92
N PHE A 26 14.23 36.18 3.95
CA PHE A 26 12.84 35.72 3.87
C PHE A 26 12.72 34.42 3.06
N GLY A 27 12.85 33.29 3.76
CA GLY A 27 12.87 31.95 3.17
C GLY A 27 11.56 31.19 3.38
N VAL A 28 11.46 29.97 2.84
CA VAL A 28 10.33 29.07 3.01
C VAL A 28 10.47 28.31 4.33
N HIS A 29 9.44 28.36 5.17
CA HIS A 29 9.46 27.76 6.50
C HIS A 29 8.52 26.56 6.64
N LEU A 30 7.29 26.67 6.11
CA LEU A 30 6.29 25.61 6.20
C LEU A 30 5.61 25.43 4.85
N ILE A 31 5.33 24.19 4.46
CA ILE A 31 4.53 23.83 3.29
C ILE A 31 3.36 22.99 3.82
N SER A 32 2.14 23.32 3.41
CA SER A 32 0.92 22.67 3.90
C SER A 32 -0.10 22.59 2.77
N ALA A 33 -0.33 21.38 2.27
CA ALA A 33 -1.34 21.02 1.27
C ALA A 33 -1.30 21.88 -0.01
N ASP A 34 -1.95 23.05 0.02
CA ASP A 34 -2.15 24.00 -1.08
C ASP A 34 -1.59 25.39 -0.78
N ARG A 35 -0.70 25.53 0.21
CA ARG A 35 -0.07 26.80 0.59
C ARG A 35 1.30 26.59 1.21
N TYR A 36 2.09 27.65 1.25
CA TYR A 36 3.35 27.70 2.00
C TYR A 36 3.46 29.02 2.77
N MET A 37 4.28 28.99 3.81
CA MET A 37 4.62 30.15 4.63
C MET A 37 6.08 30.49 4.42
N ARG A 38 6.35 31.76 4.11
CA ARG A 38 7.68 32.33 4.23
C ARG A 38 7.87 32.98 5.59
N ARG A 39 9.09 32.93 6.11
CA ARG A 39 9.48 33.56 7.37
C ARG A 39 10.86 34.19 7.27
N CYS A 40 11.03 35.35 7.89
CA CYS A 40 12.32 36.02 7.97
C CYS A 40 13.15 35.45 9.13
N ARG A 41 14.40 35.05 8.87
CA ARG A 41 15.32 34.58 9.93
C ARG A 41 15.70 35.68 10.92
N ASP A 42 15.67 36.94 10.49
CA ASP A 42 16.09 38.10 11.29
C ASP A 42 14.94 38.64 12.16
N CYS A 43 13.88 39.16 11.53
CA CYS A 43 12.77 39.83 12.23
C CYS A 43 11.54 38.95 12.50
N TRP A 44 11.57 37.66 12.13
CA TRP A 44 10.47 36.69 12.33
C TRP A 44 9.14 37.00 11.64
N HIS A 45 9.08 38.06 10.83
CA HIS A 45 7.93 38.36 9.98
C HIS A 45 7.59 37.13 9.11
N ASN A 46 6.30 36.85 8.95
CA ASN A 46 5.82 35.73 8.17
C ASN A 46 4.64 36.12 7.28
N GLN A 47 4.51 35.42 6.15
CA GLN A 47 3.43 35.60 5.20
C GLN A 47 3.10 34.26 4.53
N TYR A 48 1.82 34.02 4.27
CA TYR A 48 1.34 32.85 3.57
C TYR A 48 1.10 33.16 2.09
N PHE A 49 1.35 32.15 1.27
CA PHE A 49 1.22 32.19 -0.18
C PHE A 49 0.50 30.91 -0.64
N SER A 50 -0.35 31.05 -1.66
CA SER A 50 -1.11 29.92 -2.20
C SER A 50 -0.25 29.11 -3.18
N LEU A 51 -0.54 27.83 -3.30
CA LEU A 51 0.05 26.91 -4.27
C LEU A 51 -1.05 26.32 -5.17
N PRO A 52 -0.71 26.01 -6.44
CA PRO A 52 -1.66 25.35 -7.31
C PRO A 52 -1.98 23.94 -6.79
N LYS A 53 -3.18 23.46 -7.06
CA LYS A 53 -3.58 22.09 -6.69
C LYS A 53 -2.81 21.09 -7.53
N LEU A 54 -2.26 20.06 -6.88
CA LEU A 54 -1.57 18.99 -7.59
C LEU A 54 -2.53 17.84 -7.92
N ARG A 55 -2.14 17.05 -8.91
CA ARG A 55 -2.74 15.75 -9.21
C ARG A 55 -1.63 14.76 -9.52
N LYS A 56 -1.01 14.21 -8.47
CA LYS A 56 0.10 13.28 -8.60
C LYS A 56 -0.38 11.93 -9.11
N LYS A 57 0.45 11.25 -9.91
CA LYS A 57 0.24 9.85 -10.27
C LYS A 57 0.68 8.94 -9.14
N ILE A 58 -0.14 7.94 -8.82
CA ILE A 58 0.14 6.95 -7.78
C ILE A 58 0.79 5.73 -8.43
N ILE A 59 2.07 5.52 -8.12
CA ILE A 59 2.88 4.45 -8.70
C ILE A 59 3.29 3.48 -7.60
N TYR A 60 2.83 2.24 -7.66
CA TYR A 60 3.34 1.20 -6.78
C TYR A 60 4.59 0.57 -7.40
N LEU A 61 5.65 0.46 -6.60
CA LEU A 61 6.89 -0.20 -6.98
C LEU A 61 7.06 -1.40 -6.08
N ASP A 62 7.08 -2.60 -6.65
CA ASP A 62 7.19 -3.83 -5.88
C ASP A 62 8.56 -3.99 -5.20
N GLN A 63 8.65 -4.87 -4.20
CA GLN A 63 9.85 -5.02 -3.36
C GLN A 63 11.10 -5.37 -4.17
N PHE A 64 10.98 -6.12 -5.27
CA PHE A 64 12.14 -6.42 -6.11
C PHE A 64 12.69 -5.15 -6.80
N VAL A 65 11.84 -4.17 -7.14
CA VAL A 65 12.26 -2.87 -7.68
C VAL A 65 13.04 -2.13 -6.61
N ILE A 66 12.47 -2.03 -5.41
CA ILE A 66 13.11 -1.39 -4.26
C ILE A 66 14.47 -2.03 -3.98
N SER A 67 14.56 -3.37 -4.03
CA SER A 67 15.82 -4.10 -3.85
C SER A 67 16.86 -3.76 -4.92
N ASN A 68 16.48 -3.65 -6.19
CA ASN A 68 17.40 -3.30 -7.26
C ASN A 68 17.86 -1.83 -7.20
N LEU A 69 16.96 -0.90 -6.86
CA LEU A 69 17.31 0.50 -6.64
C LEU A 69 18.27 0.65 -5.44
N MET A 70 17.97 -0.03 -4.32
CA MET A 70 18.85 -0.05 -3.14
C MET A 70 20.25 -0.55 -3.48
N LYS A 71 20.36 -1.66 -4.22
CA LYS A 71 21.65 -2.23 -4.64
C LYS A 71 22.40 -1.30 -5.60
N LEU A 72 21.70 -0.55 -6.43
CA LEU A 72 22.31 0.44 -7.32
C LEU A 72 22.96 1.58 -6.52
N ASP A 73 22.28 2.05 -5.47
CA ASP A 73 22.78 3.08 -4.56
C ASP A 73 23.88 2.59 -3.60
N ASN A 74 23.97 1.28 -3.40
CA ASN A 74 24.90 0.67 -2.47
C ASN A 74 25.69 -0.46 -3.15
N PRO A 75 26.72 -0.14 -3.96
CA PRO A 75 27.49 -1.12 -4.73
C PRO A 75 28.09 -2.25 -3.90
N GLY A 76 28.36 -2.03 -2.61
CA GLY A 76 28.86 -3.05 -1.67
C GLY A 76 27.90 -4.24 -1.47
N PHE A 77 26.62 -4.12 -1.82
CA PHE A 77 25.64 -5.21 -1.75
C PHE A 77 25.40 -5.91 -3.09
N GLN A 78 26.09 -5.50 -4.16
CA GLN A 78 25.99 -6.15 -5.45
C GLN A 78 26.85 -7.43 -5.48
N ARG A 79 26.24 -8.56 -5.81
CA ARG A 79 26.97 -9.82 -6.03
C ARG A 79 27.68 -9.84 -7.39
N ASN A 80 27.26 -9.02 -8.35
CA ASN A 80 27.83 -8.87 -9.68
C ASN A 80 27.48 -7.51 -10.32
N ASP A 81 28.26 -7.08 -11.31
CA ASP A 81 28.08 -5.79 -12.03
C ASP A 81 26.88 -5.77 -12.99
N ARG A 82 25.97 -6.76 -12.93
CA ARG A 82 24.89 -6.86 -13.92
C ARG A 82 23.94 -5.66 -13.81
N LEU A 83 23.62 -5.25 -12.58
CA LEU A 83 22.75 -4.11 -12.30
C LEU A 83 23.34 -2.79 -12.81
N THR A 84 24.64 -2.57 -12.63
CA THR A 84 25.33 -1.35 -13.07
C THR A 84 25.56 -1.30 -14.58
N LYS A 85 25.60 -2.46 -15.25
CA LYS A 85 25.68 -2.56 -16.71
C LYS A 85 24.33 -2.37 -17.41
N GLU A 86 23.22 -2.61 -16.72
CA GLU A 86 21.88 -2.40 -17.25
C GLU A 86 21.43 -0.94 -17.07
N THR A 87 21.45 -0.14 -18.14
CA THR A 87 21.07 1.28 -18.13
C THR A 87 19.65 1.55 -17.63
N PHE A 88 18.76 0.57 -17.77
CA PHE A 88 17.36 0.67 -17.33
C PHE A 88 17.22 1.07 -15.86
N TRP A 89 17.99 0.46 -14.94
CA TRP A 89 17.81 0.71 -13.51
C TRP A 89 18.27 2.11 -13.10
N THR A 90 19.38 2.58 -13.70
CA THR A 90 19.86 3.95 -13.54
C THR A 90 18.83 4.94 -14.06
N GLU A 91 18.32 4.73 -15.27
CA GLU A 91 17.32 5.63 -15.84
C GLU A 91 16.01 5.61 -15.04
N LEU A 92 15.54 4.44 -14.60
CA LEU A 92 14.36 4.32 -13.76
C LEU A 92 14.54 5.10 -12.45
N ARG A 93 15.67 4.92 -11.77
CA ARG A 93 15.99 5.65 -10.54
C ARG A 93 15.91 7.15 -10.77
N ASP A 94 16.62 7.64 -11.79
CA ASP A 94 16.74 9.06 -12.06
C ASP A 94 15.38 9.68 -12.42
N LEU A 95 14.57 8.99 -13.24
CA LEU A 95 13.21 9.43 -13.56
C LEU A 95 12.28 9.44 -12.34
N LEU A 96 12.31 8.41 -11.49
CA LEU A 96 11.48 8.36 -10.28
C LEU A 96 11.81 9.51 -9.33
N PHE A 97 13.09 9.74 -9.05
CA PHE A 97 13.50 10.84 -8.17
C PHE A 97 13.27 12.21 -8.81
N GLN A 98 13.46 12.36 -10.12
CA GLN A 98 13.12 13.58 -10.84
C GLN A 98 11.62 13.88 -10.73
N LEU A 99 10.75 12.93 -11.08
CA LEU A 99 9.30 13.10 -11.03
C LEU A 99 8.78 13.36 -9.62
N ARG A 100 9.37 12.70 -8.61
CA ARG A 100 9.07 12.94 -7.20
C ARG A 100 9.51 14.35 -6.78
N GLY A 101 10.73 14.76 -7.12
CA GLY A 101 11.23 16.11 -6.85
C GLY A 101 10.37 17.19 -7.53
N MET A 102 9.86 16.88 -8.72
CA MET A 102 8.88 17.70 -9.43
C MET A 102 7.46 17.58 -8.86
N GLN A 103 7.21 16.84 -7.78
CA GLN A 103 5.87 16.68 -7.18
C GLN A 103 4.81 16.15 -8.17
N LEU A 104 5.21 15.34 -9.16
CA LEU A 104 4.32 14.78 -10.20
C LEU A 104 3.84 13.36 -9.90
N ILE A 105 4.59 12.62 -9.07
CA ILE A 105 4.27 11.26 -8.67
C ILE A 105 4.31 11.11 -7.16
N CYS A 106 3.63 10.10 -6.65
CA CYS A 106 3.80 9.56 -5.32
C CYS A 106 4.02 8.05 -5.44
N CYS A 107 5.03 7.54 -4.74
CA CYS A 107 5.35 6.11 -4.69
C CYS A 107 5.15 5.57 -3.27
N PRO A 108 3.91 5.39 -2.79
CA PRO A 108 3.67 5.03 -1.40
C PRO A 108 4.21 3.63 -1.10
N ASN A 109 4.82 3.45 0.07
CA ASN A 109 5.17 2.10 0.53
C ASN A 109 3.98 1.38 1.16
N SER A 110 4.01 0.06 1.18
CA SER A 110 2.95 -0.81 1.69
C SER A 110 3.44 -1.70 2.84
N ARG A 111 2.49 -2.43 3.46
CA ARG A 111 2.78 -3.50 4.42
C ARG A 111 3.72 -4.55 3.84
N SER A 112 3.61 -4.88 2.54
CA SER A 112 4.47 -5.84 1.86
C SER A 112 5.94 -5.43 1.90
N HIS A 113 6.25 -4.16 1.64
CA HIS A 113 7.62 -3.65 1.75
C HIS A 113 8.15 -3.79 3.17
N GLU A 114 7.33 -3.44 4.17
CA GLU A 114 7.71 -3.55 5.57
C GLU A 114 7.98 -5.01 5.97
N THR A 115 7.11 -5.95 5.61
CA THR A 115 7.25 -7.37 5.99
C THR A 115 8.40 -8.06 5.28
N GLU A 116 8.62 -7.76 3.99
CA GLU A 116 9.71 -8.37 3.22
C GLU A 116 11.07 -7.76 3.55
N SER A 117 11.16 -6.45 3.79
CA SER A 117 12.41 -5.84 4.24
C SER A 117 12.81 -6.33 5.62
N ARG A 118 11.83 -6.65 6.48
CA ARG A 118 12.07 -7.08 7.86
C ARG A 118 12.86 -8.37 8.00
N ILE A 119 12.65 -9.30 7.09
CA ILE A 119 13.32 -10.60 7.09
C ILE A 119 14.65 -10.59 6.34
N SER A 120 14.94 -9.51 5.60
CA SER A 120 16.15 -9.31 4.81
C SER A 120 17.35 -8.93 5.69
N LEU A 121 18.55 -9.33 5.25
CA LEU A 121 19.82 -8.90 5.85
C LEU A 121 20.12 -7.40 5.61
N PHE A 122 19.42 -6.77 4.66
CA PHE A 122 19.60 -5.37 4.26
C PHE A 122 18.37 -4.53 4.62
N ASN A 123 17.73 -4.83 5.75
CA ASN A 123 16.49 -4.20 6.19
C ASN A 123 16.58 -2.68 6.19
N ASP A 124 17.62 -2.13 6.83
CA ASP A 124 17.76 -0.69 7.04
C ASP A 124 17.94 0.06 5.72
N GLU A 125 18.73 -0.48 4.79
CA GLU A 125 18.92 0.11 3.46
C GLU A 125 17.67 0.00 2.60
N LEU A 126 16.96 -1.14 2.64
CA LEU A 126 15.68 -1.29 1.94
C LEU A 126 14.65 -0.29 2.46
N LYS A 127 14.58 -0.12 3.78
CA LYS A 127 13.70 0.83 4.45
C LYS A 127 13.98 2.26 4.05
N LYS A 128 15.24 2.69 4.13
CA LYS A 128 15.67 4.01 3.63
C LYS A 128 15.25 4.21 2.17
N THR A 129 15.41 3.20 1.32
CA THR A 129 15.08 3.30 -0.10
C THR A 129 13.58 3.50 -0.34
N TYR A 130 12.71 2.66 0.23
CA TYR A 130 11.27 2.82 -0.01
C TYR A 130 10.69 4.06 0.72
N GLU A 131 11.25 4.47 1.87
CA GLU A 131 10.80 5.69 2.58
C GLU A 131 11.22 6.96 1.83
N ALA A 132 12.40 6.96 1.20
CA ALA A 132 12.85 8.06 0.36
C ALA A 132 11.99 8.25 -0.89
N LEU A 133 11.56 7.14 -1.51
CA LEU A 133 10.63 7.17 -2.64
C LEU A 133 9.22 7.59 -2.21
N SER A 134 8.78 7.17 -1.01
CA SER A 134 7.41 7.43 -0.56
C SER A 134 7.20 8.81 0.05
N GLY A 135 8.26 9.49 0.51
CA GLY A 135 8.15 10.77 1.22
C GLY A 135 7.33 10.67 2.51
N GLY A 136 7.29 9.48 3.12
CA GLY A 136 6.50 9.21 4.32
C GLY A 136 4.99 9.09 4.08
N ILE A 137 4.56 8.83 2.84
CA ILE A 137 3.18 8.45 2.48
C ILE A 137 3.14 6.93 2.37
N ARG A 138 2.15 6.30 3.04
CA ARG A 138 2.00 4.85 3.06
C ARG A 138 0.61 4.45 2.66
N PHE A 139 0.48 3.27 2.06
CA PHE A 139 -0.81 2.59 2.02
C PHE A 139 -1.23 2.19 3.44
N ASN A 140 -2.54 2.26 3.71
CA ASN A 140 -3.14 1.67 4.89
C ASN A 140 -2.95 0.15 4.87
N SER A 141 -3.16 -0.51 6.01
CA SER A 141 -3.02 -1.96 6.07
C SER A 141 -3.99 -2.66 5.10
N PHE A 142 -3.61 -3.82 4.58
CA PHE A 142 -4.49 -4.61 3.71
C PHE A 142 -5.80 -4.99 4.41
N ASN A 143 -5.76 -5.21 5.73
CA ASN A 143 -6.95 -5.38 6.56
C ASN A 143 -7.86 -4.15 6.53
N ASP A 144 -7.33 -2.92 6.63
CA ASP A 144 -8.16 -1.71 6.56
C ASP A 144 -8.82 -1.55 5.17
N ILE A 145 -8.07 -1.84 4.10
CA ILE A 145 -8.56 -1.73 2.72
C ILE A 145 -9.67 -2.76 2.47
N SER A 146 -9.44 -4.03 2.79
CA SER A 146 -10.45 -5.09 2.64
C SER A 146 -11.67 -4.84 3.53
N ASN A 147 -11.46 -4.39 4.78
CA ASN A 147 -12.54 -4.02 5.69
C ASN A 147 -13.42 -2.90 5.12
N ASN A 148 -12.83 -1.87 4.52
CA ASN A 148 -13.59 -0.79 3.91
C ASN A 148 -14.43 -1.28 2.72
N GLN A 149 -13.89 -2.20 1.91
CA GLN A 149 -14.64 -2.79 0.79
C GLN A 149 -15.80 -3.67 1.30
N ILE A 150 -15.59 -4.49 2.33
CA ILE A 150 -16.65 -5.32 2.93
C ILE A 150 -17.72 -4.46 3.62
N ARG A 151 -17.30 -3.38 4.31
CA ARG A 151 -18.23 -2.44 4.94
C ARG A 151 -19.10 -1.73 3.90
N GLU A 152 -18.56 -1.37 2.75
CA GLU A 152 -19.34 -0.80 1.65
C GLU A 152 -20.39 -1.79 1.11
N LEU A 153 -20.04 -3.08 0.99
CA LEU A 153 -21.00 -4.12 0.62
C LEU A 153 -22.12 -4.28 1.66
N ALA A 154 -21.76 -4.35 2.94
CA ALA A 154 -22.71 -4.45 4.04
C ALA A 154 -23.65 -3.24 4.08
N LEU A 155 -23.10 -2.06 3.88
CA LEU A 155 -23.85 -0.82 3.87
C LEU A 155 -24.82 -0.75 2.70
N ALA A 156 -24.33 -1.04 1.50
CA ALA A 156 -25.14 -1.07 0.29
C ALA A 156 -26.32 -2.04 0.42
N TRP A 157 -26.06 -3.22 1.01
CA TRP A 157 -27.10 -4.20 1.33
C TRP A 157 -28.13 -3.64 2.31
N SER A 158 -27.69 -3.03 3.40
CA SER A 158 -28.58 -2.47 4.44
C SER A 158 -29.45 -1.32 3.94
N GLU A 159 -29.07 -0.69 2.83
CA GLU A 159 -29.74 0.46 2.20
C GLU A 159 -30.45 0.07 0.89
N ASN A 160 -30.48 -1.22 0.54
CA ASN A 160 -31.06 -1.73 -0.71
C ASN A 160 -30.54 -0.99 -1.97
N ARG A 161 -29.23 -0.77 -2.03
CA ARG A 161 -28.53 -0.15 -3.16
C ARG A 161 -27.40 -1.03 -3.66
N GLU A 162 -26.94 -0.75 -4.87
CA GLU A 162 -25.69 -1.35 -5.35
C GLU A 162 -24.47 -0.75 -4.64
N PRO A 163 -23.43 -1.55 -4.38
CA PRO A 163 -22.20 -1.08 -3.77
C PRO A 163 -21.44 -0.17 -4.73
N GLN A 164 -20.84 0.90 -4.19
CA GLN A 164 -20.06 1.85 -4.98
C GLN A 164 -18.63 1.93 -4.44
N PHE A 165 -17.70 1.31 -5.15
CA PHE A 165 -16.29 1.37 -4.81
C PHE A 165 -15.64 2.61 -5.43
N GLY A 166 -15.46 3.64 -4.61
CA GLY A 166 -14.63 4.79 -4.97
C GLY A 166 -13.16 4.41 -4.85
N PHE A 167 -12.49 4.13 -5.97
CA PHE A 167 -11.06 3.84 -6.02
C PHE A 167 -10.17 5.10 -5.91
N ASP A 168 -10.56 6.01 -5.03
CA ASP A 168 -9.80 7.21 -4.71
C ASP A 168 -8.61 6.85 -3.81
N PRO A 169 -7.35 7.06 -4.24
CA PRO A 169 -6.16 6.71 -3.46
C PRO A 169 -6.14 7.38 -2.09
N ARG A 170 -6.74 8.57 -1.93
CA ARG A 170 -6.82 9.28 -0.64
C ARG A 170 -7.52 8.49 0.46
N ARG A 171 -8.34 7.50 0.10
CA ARG A 171 -9.05 6.64 1.06
C ARG A 171 -8.20 5.49 1.59
N VAL A 172 -7.09 5.19 0.91
CA VAL A 172 -6.20 4.07 1.25
C VAL A 172 -4.77 4.51 1.55
N LEU A 173 -4.51 5.82 1.62
CA LEU A 173 -3.21 6.39 1.96
C LEU A 173 -3.27 7.11 3.31
N THR A 174 -2.15 7.13 4.03
CA THR A 174 -2.02 7.79 5.34
C THR A 174 -2.08 9.32 5.27
N LYS A 175 -1.86 9.90 4.09
CA LYS A 175 -1.86 11.34 3.80
C LYS A 175 -2.42 11.58 2.40
N ASP A 176 -2.84 12.80 2.11
CA ASP A 176 -3.24 13.19 0.75
C ASP A 176 -2.01 13.18 -0.17
N PRO A 177 -1.95 12.31 -1.21
CA PRO A 177 -0.83 12.28 -2.15
C PRO A 177 -0.75 13.56 -3.00
N ASN A 178 -1.85 14.31 -3.12
CA ASN A 178 -1.90 15.54 -3.92
C ASN A 178 -1.50 16.79 -3.13
N ALA A 179 -1.10 16.64 -1.87
CA ALA A 179 -0.52 17.73 -1.11
C ALA A 179 0.91 18.03 -1.60
N TRP A 180 1.29 19.32 -1.57
CA TRP A 180 2.68 19.72 -1.69
C TRP A 180 3.49 19.17 -0.51
N GLU A 181 4.62 18.52 -0.80
CA GLU A 181 5.43 17.87 0.23
C GLU A 181 6.21 18.87 1.08
N ALA A 182 6.23 18.62 2.38
CA ALA A 182 7.15 19.31 3.27
C ALA A 182 8.60 18.92 2.93
N ARG A 183 9.53 19.81 3.24
CA ARG A 183 10.97 19.57 3.02
C ARG A 183 11.56 18.46 3.88
N PHE A 184 10.89 18.17 4.99
CA PHE A 184 11.31 17.16 5.93
C PHE A 184 10.12 16.24 6.20
N TYR A 185 10.40 14.96 6.35
CA TYR A 185 9.48 13.98 6.91
C TYR A 185 10.22 13.20 7.99
N PHE A 186 9.47 12.74 8.99
CA PHE A 186 10.02 11.92 10.05
C PHE A 186 9.79 10.46 9.69
N ALA A 187 10.88 9.70 9.63
CA ALA A 187 10.83 8.25 9.60
C ALA A 187 11.08 7.74 11.02
N PHE A 188 10.33 6.71 11.42
CA PHE A 188 10.53 6.04 12.70
C PHE A 188 11.30 4.77 12.48
N ASP A 189 12.08 4.36 13.47
CA ASP A 189 12.71 3.06 13.45
C ASP A 189 11.68 1.93 13.38
N ASN A 190 12.23 0.78 13.05
CA ASN A 190 11.52 -0.47 13.01
C ASN A 190 10.73 -0.71 14.31
N ASN A 191 9.39 -0.87 14.19
CA ASN A 191 8.52 -1.35 15.28
C ASN A 191 9.18 -2.56 16.00
N PRO A 192 9.51 -2.43 17.29
CA PRO A 192 10.21 -3.47 18.05
C PRO A 192 9.34 -4.69 18.37
N PHE A 193 8.02 -4.57 18.23
CA PHE A 193 7.06 -5.66 18.46
C PHE A 193 6.88 -6.58 17.25
N VAL A 194 7.52 -6.30 16.12
CA VAL A 194 7.49 -7.16 14.93
C VAL A 194 8.71 -8.08 14.97
N ILE A 195 8.49 -9.36 15.25
CA ILE A 195 9.55 -10.36 15.41
C ILE A 195 9.83 -11.02 14.03
N PRO A 196 11.04 -10.88 13.46
CA PRO A 196 11.36 -11.43 12.15
C PRO A 196 11.21 -12.95 12.03
N ALA A 197 11.44 -13.69 13.12
CA ALA A 197 11.28 -15.14 13.14
C ALA A 197 9.82 -15.57 12.94
N GLU A 198 8.87 -14.86 13.56
CA GLU A 198 7.44 -15.12 13.39
C GLU A 198 6.99 -14.82 11.96
N LEU A 199 7.49 -13.73 11.37
CA LEU A 199 7.21 -13.42 9.96
C LEU A 199 7.72 -14.51 9.02
N ARG A 200 8.90 -15.08 9.28
CA ARG A 200 9.44 -16.20 8.48
C ARG A 200 8.57 -17.44 8.65
N GLN A 201 8.20 -17.79 9.88
CA GLN A 201 7.33 -18.94 10.13
C GLN A 201 5.99 -18.83 9.38
N VAL A 202 5.31 -17.68 9.47
CA VAL A 202 4.04 -17.46 8.77
C VAL A 202 4.23 -17.59 7.25
N ARG A 203 5.34 -17.09 6.71
CA ARG A 203 5.67 -17.17 5.29
C ARG A 203 5.91 -18.61 4.84
N ASP A 204 6.65 -19.39 5.62
CA ASP A 204 6.93 -20.81 5.36
C ASP A 204 5.64 -21.64 5.40
N GLU A 205 4.75 -21.36 6.35
CA GLU A 205 3.43 -22.01 6.46
C GLU A 205 2.56 -21.72 5.24
N ILE A 206 2.52 -20.46 4.78
CA ILE A 206 1.78 -20.06 3.57
C ILE A 206 2.36 -20.72 2.33
N GLU A 207 3.68 -20.71 2.15
CA GLU A 207 4.35 -21.35 1.02
C GLU A 207 4.05 -22.85 0.98
N SER A 208 4.11 -23.51 2.13
CA SER A 208 3.80 -24.94 2.27
C SER A 208 2.36 -25.24 1.83
N HIS A 209 1.38 -24.44 2.27
CA HIS A 209 -0.01 -24.59 1.86
C HIS A 209 -0.20 -24.37 0.35
N ILE A 210 0.40 -23.33 -0.22
CA ILE A 210 0.30 -23.05 -1.66
C ILE A 210 0.98 -24.14 -2.47
N SER A 211 2.15 -24.61 -2.04
CA SER A 211 2.88 -25.71 -2.68
C SER A 211 2.07 -27.01 -2.67
N HIS A 212 1.38 -27.30 -1.57
CA HIS A 212 0.46 -28.41 -1.47
C HIS A 212 -0.72 -28.26 -2.45
N LEU A 213 -1.39 -27.11 -2.46
CA LEU A 213 -2.48 -26.84 -3.42
C LEU A 213 -2.00 -26.98 -4.87
N PHE A 214 -0.83 -26.45 -5.18
CA PHE A 214 -0.27 -26.49 -6.53
C PHE A 214 -0.01 -27.92 -7.01
N ARG A 215 0.70 -28.73 -6.21
CA ARG A 215 1.09 -30.10 -6.61
C ARG A 215 -0.04 -31.11 -6.47
N ASP A 216 -0.81 -31.02 -5.40
CA ASP A 216 -1.70 -32.10 -4.97
C ASP A 216 -3.14 -31.87 -5.35
N VAL A 217 -3.54 -30.62 -5.58
CA VAL A 217 -4.91 -30.24 -5.96
C VAL A 217 -4.92 -29.76 -7.41
N TRP A 218 -4.33 -28.60 -7.70
CA TRP A 218 -4.47 -27.95 -9.00
C TRP A 218 -3.80 -28.71 -10.14
N ALA A 219 -2.65 -29.35 -9.92
CA ALA A 219 -1.99 -30.16 -10.96
C ALA A 219 -2.74 -31.47 -11.28
N LYS A 220 -3.54 -32.00 -10.35
CA LYS A 220 -4.23 -33.30 -10.50
C LYS A 220 -5.70 -33.14 -10.90
N GLU A 221 -6.37 -32.13 -10.37
CA GLU A 221 -7.78 -31.85 -10.65
C GLU A 221 -7.96 -31.08 -11.96
N LYS A 222 -8.54 -31.74 -12.96
CA LYS A 222 -8.90 -31.11 -14.23
C LYS A 222 -10.18 -30.28 -14.07
N ARG A 223 -10.00 -28.98 -13.82
CA ARG A 223 -11.09 -28.00 -13.70
C ARG A 223 -10.84 -26.81 -14.60
N THR A 224 -11.90 -26.04 -14.87
CA THR A 224 -11.81 -24.83 -15.70
C THR A 224 -11.36 -23.63 -14.88
N PHE A 225 -10.87 -22.58 -15.54
CA PHE A 225 -10.54 -21.31 -14.90
C PHE A 225 -11.73 -20.77 -14.08
N LYS A 226 -12.92 -20.76 -14.69
CA LYS A 226 -14.15 -20.27 -14.06
C LYS A 226 -14.50 -21.05 -12.79
N TYR A 227 -14.28 -22.36 -12.77
CA TYR A 227 -14.51 -23.17 -11.58
C TYR A 227 -13.62 -22.71 -10.42
N TRP A 228 -12.30 -22.57 -10.63
CA TRP A 228 -11.38 -22.13 -9.57
C TRP A 228 -11.67 -20.71 -9.11
N TYR A 229 -11.97 -19.82 -10.06
CA TYR A 229 -12.35 -18.44 -9.77
C TYR A 229 -13.60 -18.37 -8.87
N ASP A 230 -14.66 -19.09 -9.24
CA ASP A 230 -15.90 -19.11 -8.45
C ASP A 230 -15.71 -19.80 -7.10
N LEU A 231 -14.94 -20.90 -7.04
CA LEU A 231 -14.67 -21.64 -5.81
C LEU A 231 -13.99 -20.76 -4.76
N GLU A 232 -12.91 -20.07 -5.13
CA GLU A 232 -12.13 -19.22 -4.23
C GLU A 232 -13.01 -18.08 -3.69
N ARG A 233 -13.67 -17.39 -4.63
CA ARG A 233 -14.54 -16.25 -4.34
C ARG A 233 -15.71 -16.63 -3.44
N GLN A 234 -16.39 -17.73 -3.72
CA GLN A 234 -17.57 -18.16 -2.95
C GLN A 234 -17.22 -18.73 -1.57
N LYS A 235 -16.03 -19.34 -1.41
CA LYS A 235 -15.61 -19.90 -0.12
C LYS A 235 -15.06 -18.85 0.85
N TYR A 236 -14.61 -17.69 0.37
CA TYR A 236 -13.99 -16.65 1.20
C TYR A 236 -14.81 -16.30 2.45
N GLN A 237 -16.13 -16.07 2.32
CA GLN A 237 -16.98 -15.73 3.45
C GLN A 237 -17.06 -16.85 4.50
N GLY A 238 -17.07 -18.12 4.05
CA GLY A 238 -17.06 -19.27 4.94
C GLY A 238 -15.77 -19.34 5.76
N HIS A 239 -14.62 -19.12 5.11
CA HIS A 239 -13.33 -19.03 5.80
C HIS A 239 -13.29 -17.86 6.79
N LEU A 240 -13.76 -16.68 6.39
CA LEU A 240 -13.84 -15.51 7.27
C LEU A 240 -14.68 -15.81 8.51
N ARG A 241 -15.86 -16.43 8.35
CA ARG A 241 -16.72 -16.85 9.47
C ARG A 241 -16.01 -17.84 10.39
N GLY A 242 -15.30 -18.82 9.82
CA GLY A 242 -14.48 -19.77 10.58
C GLY A 242 -13.41 -19.07 11.41
N SER A 243 -12.69 -18.12 10.82
CA SER A 243 -11.67 -17.31 11.49
C SER A 243 -12.23 -16.45 12.61
N ILE A 244 -13.42 -15.85 12.43
CA ILE A 244 -14.11 -15.09 13.49
C ILE A 244 -14.43 -16.01 14.67
N ILE A 245 -15.01 -17.18 14.42
CA ILE A 245 -15.37 -18.13 15.48
C ILE A 245 -14.13 -18.62 16.23
N LYS A 246 -13.05 -18.93 15.50
CA LYS A 246 -11.76 -19.33 16.09
C LYS A 246 -11.21 -18.21 16.98
N SER A 247 -11.13 -16.99 16.45
CA SER A 247 -10.61 -15.82 17.18
C SER A 247 -11.39 -15.54 18.47
N GLN A 248 -12.73 -15.56 18.39
CA GLN A 248 -13.58 -15.36 19.58
C GLN A 248 -13.36 -16.45 20.63
N ARG A 249 -13.21 -17.71 20.19
CA ARG A 249 -12.91 -18.83 21.11
C ARG A 249 -11.56 -18.63 21.78
N ASP A 250 -10.52 -18.33 21.01
CA ASP A 250 -9.16 -18.13 21.51
C ASP A 250 -9.12 -16.96 22.51
N ARG A 251 -9.84 -15.86 22.22
CA ARG A 251 -9.97 -14.71 23.11
C ARG A 251 -10.72 -15.03 24.40
N ILE A 252 -11.85 -15.71 24.32
CA ILE A 252 -12.61 -16.13 25.52
C ILE A 252 -11.74 -17.07 26.38
N GLN A 253 -11.03 -18.01 25.77
CA GLN A 253 -10.11 -18.89 26.48
C GLN A 253 -8.98 -18.12 27.15
N ALA A 254 -8.37 -17.15 26.47
CA ALA A 254 -7.34 -16.29 27.05
C ALA A 254 -7.87 -15.50 28.26
N ILE A 255 -9.05 -14.89 28.14
CA ILE A 255 -9.70 -14.14 29.23
C ILE A 255 -10.01 -15.05 30.42
N LEU A 256 -10.56 -16.25 30.18
CA LEU A 256 -10.89 -17.20 31.25
C LEU A 256 -9.64 -17.80 31.92
N ALA A 257 -8.52 -17.90 31.20
CA ALA A 257 -7.25 -18.36 31.73
C ALA A 257 -6.48 -17.27 32.50
N PHE A 258 -6.93 -16.01 32.45
CA PHE A 258 -6.27 -14.89 33.11
C PHE A 258 -6.24 -15.07 34.63
N ARG A 259 -5.05 -14.92 35.21
CA ARG A 259 -4.83 -14.89 36.66
C ARG A 259 -4.15 -13.57 37.02
N PRO A 260 -4.75 -12.72 37.89
CA PRO A 260 -4.23 -11.38 38.19
C PRO A 260 -2.82 -11.36 38.79
N ASP A 261 -2.39 -12.45 39.40
CA ASP A 261 -1.12 -12.65 40.08
C ASP A 261 -0.02 -13.28 39.21
N VAL A 262 -0.34 -13.61 37.96
CA VAL A 262 0.62 -14.23 37.01
C VAL A 262 0.97 -13.25 35.91
N GLU A 263 2.26 -13.00 35.71
CA GLU A 263 2.75 -12.18 34.61
C GLU A 263 2.33 -12.81 33.26
N MET A 264 1.69 -12.00 32.42
CA MET A 264 1.11 -12.45 31.16
C MET A 264 2.09 -12.28 30.02
N SER A 265 2.24 -13.30 29.18
CA SER A 265 3.01 -13.17 27.95
C SER A 265 2.32 -12.23 26.95
N LEU A 266 3.11 -11.59 26.09
CA LEU A 266 2.60 -10.74 25.00
C LEU A 266 1.64 -11.49 24.08
N GLU A 267 1.91 -12.77 23.81
CA GLU A 267 1.06 -13.63 22.98
C GLU A 267 -0.35 -13.82 23.58
N VAL A 268 -0.44 -13.98 24.91
CA VAL A 268 -1.72 -14.11 25.60
C VAL A 268 -2.44 -12.76 25.63
N MET A 269 -1.72 -11.66 25.85
CA MET A 269 -2.28 -10.30 25.77
C MET A 269 -2.84 -9.99 24.37
N GLU A 270 -2.14 -10.38 23.30
CA GLU A 270 -2.61 -10.20 21.92
C GLU A 270 -3.93 -10.93 21.68
N LYS A 271 -4.04 -12.18 22.16
CA LYS A 271 -5.28 -12.97 22.07
C LYS A 271 -6.45 -12.37 22.86
N MET A 272 -6.20 -11.55 23.88
CA MET A 272 -7.27 -10.90 24.65
C MET A 272 -7.90 -9.71 23.92
N ILE A 273 -7.21 -9.14 22.92
CA ILE A 273 -7.69 -8.01 22.12
C ILE A 273 -8.54 -8.54 20.96
N PHE A 274 -9.50 -7.74 20.49
CA PHE A 274 -10.26 -8.07 19.28
C PHE A 274 -9.30 -8.19 18.08
N SER A 275 -9.30 -9.34 17.42
CA SER A 275 -8.55 -9.52 16.18
C SER A 275 -9.12 -8.67 15.04
N PRO A 276 -8.36 -8.43 13.96
CA PRO A 276 -8.85 -7.68 12.81
C PRO A 276 -10.14 -8.24 12.20
N VAL A 277 -10.32 -9.57 12.18
CA VAL A 277 -11.54 -10.21 11.67
C VAL A 277 -12.74 -10.02 12.60
N GLU A 278 -12.53 -9.95 13.92
CA GLU A 278 -13.59 -9.59 14.87
C GLU A 278 -13.98 -8.11 14.74
N VAL A 279 -13.01 -7.21 14.58
CA VAL A 279 -13.26 -5.78 14.34
C VAL A 279 -14.05 -5.55 13.06
N LEU A 280 -13.78 -6.33 12.01
CA LEU A 280 -14.60 -6.33 10.79
C LEU A 280 -16.04 -6.75 11.09
N HIS A 281 -16.22 -7.89 11.76
CA HIS A 281 -17.52 -8.44 12.09
C HIS A 281 -18.38 -7.45 12.90
N GLU A 282 -17.80 -6.83 13.93
CA GLU A 282 -18.49 -5.80 14.72
C GLU A 282 -18.77 -4.54 13.90
N GLY A 283 -17.88 -4.18 12.97
CA GLY A 283 -18.12 -3.11 12.00
C GLY A 283 -19.33 -3.37 11.10
N VAL A 284 -19.48 -4.60 10.59
CA VAL A 284 -20.64 -5.01 9.79
C VAL A 284 -21.92 -4.97 10.62
N LYS A 285 -21.91 -5.52 11.83
CA LYS A 285 -23.05 -5.45 12.76
C LYS A 285 -23.47 -4.02 13.07
N ARG A 286 -22.49 -3.13 13.27
CA ARG A 286 -22.75 -1.71 13.50
C ARG A 286 -23.48 -1.06 12.32
N ILE A 287 -23.10 -1.39 11.10
CA ILE A 287 -23.79 -0.91 9.88
C ILE A 287 -25.22 -1.44 9.79
N MET A 288 -25.43 -2.72 10.11
CA MET A 288 -26.78 -3.30 10.14
C MET A 288 -27.63 -2.69 11.26
N ARG A 289 -27.02 -2.22 12.35
CA ARG A 289 -27.72 -1.57 13.47
C ARG A 289 -28.07 -0.11 13.21
N PHE A 290 -27.14 0.67 12.64
CA PHE A 290 -27.27 2.11 12.50
C PHE A 290 -27.23 2.52 11.01
N PRO A 291 -28.37 2.89 10.40
CA PRO A 291 -28.40 3.39 9.03
C PRO A 291 -27.78 4.80 8.94
N ARG A 292 -27.44 5.25 7.72
CA ARG A 292 -26.80 6.55 7.50
C ARG A 292 -27.69 7.75 7.84
N ASP A 293 -29.00 7.61 7.67
CA ASP A 293 -30.00 8.64 7.97
C ASP A 293 -30.26 8.81 9.49
N GLY A 294 -29.66 7.94 10.31
CA GLY A 294 -29.69 8.01 11.76
C GLY A 294 -30.76 7.10 12.39
N GLY A 295 -30.77 7.07 13.73
CA GLY A 295 -31.62 6.15 14.49
C GLY A 295 -31.04 4.75 14.62
N GLU A 296 -31.80 3.84 15.24
CA GLU A 296 -31.42 2.46 15.49
C GLU A 296 -32.50 1.52 14.93
N ARG A 297 -32.09 0.52 14.15
CA ARG A 297 -33.00 -0.51 13.62
C ARG A 297 -33.49 -1.45 14.72
N SER A 298 -34.71 -1.97 14.57
CA SER A 298 -35.28 -2.98 15.47
C SER A 298 -34.41 -4.25 15.50
N PRO A 299 -34.39 -5.02 16.61
CA PRO A 299 -33.68 -6.30 16.68
C PRO A 299 -34.07 -7.27 15.54
N GLU A 300 -35.35 -7.35 15.19
CA GLU A 300 -35.86 -8.24 14.15
C GLU A 300 -35.33 -7.86 12.76
N GLU A 301 -35.29 -6.55 12.47
CA GLU A 301 -34.75 -6.06 11.21
C GLU A 301 -33.24 -6.30 11.10
N ARG A 302 -32.51 -6.10 12.20
CA ARG A 302 -31.06 -6.35 12.27
C ARG A 302 -30.75 -7.82 12.00
N ASP A 303 -31.41 -8.74 12.70
CA ASP A 303 -31.22 -10.17 12.52
C ASP A 303 -31.55 -10.61 11.09
N ARG A 304 -32.62 -10.06 10.51
CA ARG A 304 -32.98 -10.29 9.11
C ARG A 304 -31.87 -9.81 8.16
N LEU A 305 -31.34 -8.60 8.36
CA LEU A 305 -30.28 -8.04 7.52
C LEU A 305 -28.99 -8.85 7.63
N GLU A 306 -28.57 -9.18 8.85
CA GLU A 306 -27.36 -9.98 9.11
C GLU A 306 -27.47 -11.37 8.45
N LYS A 307 -28.61 -12.04 8.62
CA LYS A 307 -28.86 -13.35 8.02
C LYS A 307 -28.88 -13.28 6.50
N THR A 308 -29.67 -12.37 5.92
CA THR A 308 -29.81 -12.27 4.46
C THR A 308 -28.52 -11.82 3.77
N PHE A 309 -27.72 -10.96 4.41
CA PHE A 309 -26.39 -10.57 3.90
C PHE A 309 -25.44 -11.77 3.85
N GLY A 310 -25.43 -12.57 4.93
CA GLY A 310 -24.65 -13.81 5.00
C GLY A 310 -25.12 -14.83 3.96
N ASP A 311 -26.41 -15.11 3.87
CA ASP A 311 -26.97 -16.09 2.93
C ASP A 311 -26.70 -15.69 1.47
N ALA A 312 -26.70 -14.39 1.16
CA ALA A 312 -26.42 -13.87 -0.16
C ALA A 312 -24.92 -13.91 -0.54
N ASN A 313 -24.02 -14.24 0.39
CA ASN A 313 -22.57 -14.32 0.19
C ASN A 313 -21.97 -13.07 -0.47
N ARG A 314 -22.44 -11.88 -0.09
CA ARG A 314 -22.08 -10.62 -0.78
C ARG A 314 -20.60 -10.28 -0.66
N ILE A 315 -19.89 -10.78 0.36
CA ILE A 315 -18.44 -10.57 0.53
C ILE A 315 -17.65 -11.11 -0.67
N SER A 316 -18.15 -12.15 -1.34
CA SER A 316 -17.58 -12.69 -2.56
C SER A 316 -17.48 -11.66 -3.70
N GLU A 317 -18.25 -10.57 -3.64
CA GLU A 317 -18.24 -9.50 -4.64
C GLU A 317 -17.24 -8.37 -4.34
N ALA A 318 -16.50 -8.43 -3.23
CA ALA A 318 -15.51 -7.43 -2.87
C ALA A 318 -14.39 -7.39 -3.93
N PRO A 319 -13.92 -6.19 -4.36
CA PRO A 319 -12.87 -6.06 -5.37
C PRO A 319 -11.61 -6.86 -5.06
N PHE A 320 -11.13 -6.84 -3.80
CA PHE A 320 -9.93 -7.59 -3.43
C PHE A 320 -10.13 -9.11 -3.55
N VAL A 321 -11.29 -9.64 -3.14
CA VAL A 321 -11.62 -11.07 -3.26
C VAL A 321 -11.67 -11.48 -4.73
N LYS A 322 -12.30 -10.65 -5.58
CA LYS A 322 -12.35 -10.90 -7.02
C LYS A 322 -10.96 -10.95 -7.64
N LEU A 323 -10.11 -9.96 -7.37
CA LEU A 323 -8.76 -9.89 -7.92
C LEU A 323 -7.89 -11.07 -7.46
N GLN A 324 -7.90 -11.38 -6.16
CA GLN A 324 -7.16 -12.53 -5.63
C GLN A 324 -7.65 -13.85 -6.23
N ALA A 325 -8.97 -14.06 -6.31
CA ALA A 325 -9.55 -15.25 -6.92
C ALA A 325 -9.15 -15.42 -8.40
N LEU A 326 -9.07 -14.33 -9.17
CA LEU A 326 -8.60 -14.39 -10.57
C LEU A 326 -7.13 -14.84 -10.65
N MET A 327 -6.29 -14.34 -9.74
CA MET A 327 -4.87 -14.71 -9.71
C MET A 327 -4.64 -16.15 -9.24
N TYR A 328 -5.34 -16.60 -8.19
CA TYR A 328 -5.27 -18.01 -7.77
C TYR A 328 -5.84 -18.96 -8.83
N ALA A 329 -6.91 -18.58 -9.53
CA ALA A 329 -7.41 -19.35 -10.67
C ALA A 329 -6.36 -19.43 -11.80
N SER A 330 -5.65 -18.34 -12.08
CA SER A 330 -4.55 -18.33 -13.05
C SER A 330 -3.39 -19.25 -12.62
N LEU A 331 -3.08 -19.27 -11.32
CA LEU A 331 -2.07 -20.15 -10.74
C LEU A 331 -2.48 -21.63 -10.83
N ALA A 332 -3.74 -21.93 -10.54
CA ALA A 332 -4.30 -23.27 -10.68
C ALA A 332 -4.24 -23.77 -12.13
N MET A 333 -4.55 -22.90 -13.10
CA MET A 333 -4.45 -23.26 -14.53
C MET A 333 -3.01 -23.51 -14.96
N ARG A 334 -2.02 -22.79 -14.40
CA ARG A 334 -0.59 -23.06 -14.64
C ARG A 334 -0.16 -24.42 -14.13
N ALA A 335 -0.58 -24.77 -12.91
CA ALA A 335 -0.33 -26.08 -12.33
C ALA A 335 -0.93 -27.20 -13.20
N ALA A 336 -2.19 -27.07 -13.58
CA ALA A 336 -2.88 -28.01 -14.46
C ALA A 336 -2.26 -28.09 -15.86
N GLY A 337 -1.66 -26.99 -16.34
CA GLY A 337 -0.92 -26.91 -17.61
C GLY A 337 0.48 -27.54 -17.58
N GLY A 338 0.90 -28.11 -16.44
CA GLY A 338 2.16 -28.83 -16.31
C GLY A 338 3.38 -27.96 -15.96
N GLN A 339 3.16 -26.72 -15.48
CA GLN A 339 4.26 -25.93 -14.91
C GLN A 339 4.86 -26.67 -13.72
N LYS A 340 6.17 -26.94 -13.78
CA LYS A 340 6.89 -27.69 -12.74
C LYS A 340 7.43 -26.82 -11.61
N GLU A 341 7.72 -25.56 -11.91
CA GLU A 341 8.24 -24.61 -10.93
C GLU A 341 7.11 -24.19 -9.98
N LEU A 342 7.37 -24.38 -8.69
CA LEU A 342 6.42 -24.06 -7.63
C LEU A 342 6.31 -22.55 -7.45
N PRO A 343 5.15 -22.05 -6.98
CA PRO A 343 5.05 -20.68 -6.48
C PRO A 343 6.07 -20.47 -5.38
N ASN A 344 6.78 -19.35 -5.43
CA ASN A 344 7.76 -19.01 -4.41
C ASN A 344 7.08 -18.35 -3.19
N GLU A 345 7.84 -18.19 -2.10
CA GLU A 345 7.42 -17.49 -0.88
C GLU A 345 6.88 -16.06 -1.10
N GLY A 346 7.18 -15.40 -2.23
CA GLY A 346 6.69 -14.04 -2.56
C GLY A 346 5.32 -14.03 -3.25
N THR A 347 4.95 -15.12 -3.93
CA THR A 347 3.77 -15.16 -4.80
C THR A 347 2.48 -14.80 -4.07
N ASN A 348 2.33 -15.24 -2.81
CA ASN A 348 1.16 -14.88 -2.00
C ASN A 348 1.10 -13.39 -1.68
N THR A 349 2.24 -12.81 -1.28
CA THR A 349 2.36 -11.39 -0.97
C THR A 349 2.04 -10.54 -2.19
N ASP A 350 2.48 -10.96 -3.38
CA ASP A 350 2.20 -10.21 -4.61
C ASP A 350 0.71 -10.26 -4.98
N ILE A 351 0.07 -11.44 -4.83
CA ILE A 351 -1.38 -11.61 -5.02
C ILE A 351 -2.15 -10.73 -4.03
N GLU A 352 -1.73 -10.71 -2.76
CA GLU A 352 -2.34 -9.88 -1.73
C GLU A 352 -2.19 -8.39 -2.08
N THR A 353 -0.99 -7.97 -2.46
CA THR A 353 -0.66 -6.61 -2.85
C THR A 353 -1.53 -6.14 -4.03
N ILE A 354 -1.63 -6.94 -5.08
CA ILE A 354 -2.46 -6.60 -6.25
C ILE A 354 -3.93 -6.54 -5.88
N GLY A 355 -4.42 -7.52 -5.12
CA GLY A 355 -5.81 -7.56 -4.69
C GLY A 355 -6.24 -6.30 -3.94
N HIS A 356 -5.34 -5.75 -3.12
CA HIS A 356 -5.65 -4.57 -2.31
C HIS A 356 -5.29 -3.24 -2.98
N LEU A 357 -4.24 -3.18 -3.81
CA LEU A 357 -3.67 -1.90 -4.26
C LEU A 357 -3.93 -1.56 -5.72
N LEU A 358 -4.06 -2.56 -6.61
CA LEU A 358 -4.17 -2.32 -8.06
C LEU A 358 -5.28 -1.31 -8.42
N PRO A 359 -6.50 -1.37 -7.85
CA PRO A 359 -7.56 -0.42 -8.21
C PRO A 359 -7.21 1.04 -7.86
N TYR A 360 -6.34 1.25 -6.88
CA TYR A 360 -5.98 2.58 -6.36
C TYR A 360 -4.70 3.15 -6.99
N CYS A 361 -4.08 2.43 -7.92
CA CYS A 361 -2.85 2.86 -8.56
C CYS A 361 -3.11 3.37 -9.99
N ASP A 362 -2.33 4.37 -10.42
CA ASP A 362 -2.23 4.75 -11.83
C ASP A 362 -1.28 3.81 -12.58
N ALA A 363 -0.25 3.28 -11.90
CA ALA A 363 0.65 2.26 -12.42
C ALA A 363 1.20 1.36 -11.32
N MET A 364 1.52 0.10 -11.65
CA MET A 364 2.28 -0.81 -10.78
C MET A 364 3.44 -1.42 -11.56
N PHE A 365 4.64 -1.43 -10.99
CA PHE A 365 5.78 -2.17 -11.54
C PHE A 365 6.11 -3.37 -10.66
N MET A 366 5.92 -4.57 -11.21
CA MET A 366 6.06 -5.85 -10.50
C MET A 366 6.93 -6.83 -11.29
N ASP A 367 7.24 -7.99 -10.72
CA ASP A 367 8.02 -8.99 -11.42
C ASP A 367 7.23 -9.63 -12.58
N ASN A 368 7.95 -10.30 -13.49
CA ASN A 368 7.34 -10.93 -14.66
C ASN A 368 6.38 -12.08 -14.31
N GLY A 369 6.69 -12.83 -13.25
CA GLY A 369 5.89 -13.94 -12.77
C GLY A 369 4.52 -13.46 -12.29
N CYS A 370 4.49 -12.41 -11.48
CA CYS A 370 3.23 -11.87 -11.00
C CYS A 370 2.42 -11.16 -12.10
N ARG A 371 3.04 -10.30 -12.93
CA ARG A 371 2.34 -9.68 -14.07
C ARG A 371 1.71 -10.71 -15.00
N SER A 372 2.42 -11.81 -15.25
CA SER A 372 1.93 -12.86 -16.13
C SER A 372 0.74 -13.64 -15.55
N LEU A 373 0.54 -13.67 -14.22
CA LEU A 373 -0.69 -14.22 -13.63
C LEU A 373 -1.91 -13.39 -14.05
N LEU A 374 -1.82 -12.06 -13.98
CA LEU A 374 -2.89 -11.17 -14.43
C LEU A 374 -3.16 -11.27 -15.93
N LEU A 375 -2.11 -11.39 -16.75
CA LEU A 375 -2.28 -11.54 -18.20
C LEU A 375 -2.84 -12.91 -18.62
N ASN A 376 -2.69 -13.93 -17.79
CA ASN A 376 -3.28 -15.25 -18.05
C ASN A 376 -4.77 -15.33 -17.70
N VAL A 377 -5.32 -14.31 -17.04
CA VAL A 377 -6.76 -14.20 -16.81
C VAL A 377 -7.48 -14.10 -18.17
N PRO A 378 -8.54 -14.89 -18.40
CA PRO A 378 -9.39 -14.80 -19.59
C PRO A 378 -9.85 -13.37 -19.86
N MET A 379 -9.88 -12.95 -21.13
CA MET A 379 -10.13 -11.56 -21.52
C MET A 379 -11.46 -11.00 -20.99
N ASP A 380 -12.50 -11.83 -20.92
CA ASP A 380 -13.84 -11.48 -20.43
C ASP A 380 -13.88 -11.26 -18.91
N LEU A 381 -12.91 -11.81 -18.18
CA LEU A 381 -12.78 -11.67 -16.73
C LEU A 381 -11.60 -10.77 -16.31
N ARG A 382 -10.80 -10.30 -17.27
CA ARG A 382 -9.58 -9.54 -16.99
C ARG A 382 -9.92 -8.14 -16.47
N PRO A 383 -9.34 -7.71 -15.34
CA PRO A 383 -9.54 -6.34 -14.84
C PRO A 383 -9.08 -5.29 -15.86
N ALA A 384 -9.84 -4.22 -16.02
CA ALA A 384 -9.44 -3.10 -16.88
C ALA A 384 -8.08 -2.49 -16.44
N ASP A 385 -7.83 -2.48 -15.13
CA ASP A 385 -6.59 -1.98 -14.53
C ASP A 385 -5.35 -2.83 -14.87
N THR A 386 -5.50 -4.02 -15.47
CA THR A 386 -4.34 -4.83 -15.90
C THR A 386 -3.45 -4.08 -16.90
N ALA A 387 -3.99 -3.13 -17.66
CA ALA A 387 -3.22 -2.26 -18.56
C ALA A 387 -2.22 -1.34 -17.82
N LYS A 388 -2.40 -1.14 -16.51
CA LYS A 388 -1.55 -0.30 -15.66
C LYS A 388 -0.36 -1.06 -15.07
N VAL A 389 -0.21 -2.34 -15.40
CA VAL A 389 0.78 -3.24 -14.80
C VAL A 389 1.98 -3.45 -15.72
N PHE A 390 3.15 -3.08 -15.22
CA PHE A 390 4.44 -3.16 -15.90
C PHE A 390 5.34 -4.18 -15.23
N SER A 391 6.36 -4.64 -15.96
CA SER A 391 7.36 -5.57 -15.48
C SER A 391 8.64 -5.45 -16.31
N PRO A 392 9.73 -6.16 -15.95
CA PRO A 392 10.98 -6.13 -16.73
C PRO A 392 10.83 -6.45 -18.22
N ASN A 393 9.84 -7.26 -18.62
CA ASN A 393 9.57 -7.59 -20.03
C ASN A 393 8.96 -6.42 -20.83
N VAL A 394 8.35 -5.44 -20.17
CA VAL A 394 7.74 -4.24 -20.78
C VAL A 394 8.32 -2.97 -20.16
N LYS A 395 9.62 -3.05 -19.82
CA LYS A 395 10.31 -2.01 -19.05
C LYS A 395 10.43 -0.69 -19.81
N ASP A 396 10.56 -0.76 -21.13
CA ASP A 396 10.64 0.43 -21.99
C ASP A 396 9.30 1.18 -22.03
N ASP A 397 8.17 0.45 -22.03
CA ASP A 397 6.83 1.04 -21.94
C ASP A 397 6.64 1.77 -20.61
N PHE A 398 7.21 1.25 -19.51
CA PHE A 398 7.16 1.92 -18.23
C PHE A 398 7.99 3.20 -18.21
N LEU A 399 9.20 3.18 -18.78
CA LEU A 399 10.00 4.40 -18.91
C LEU A 399 9.29 5.43 -19.81
N ALA A 400 8.66 5.00 -20.90
CA ALA A 400 7.86 5.88 -21.75
C ALA A 400 6.68 6.49 -20.97
N TYR A 401 5.98 5.70 -20.16
CA TYR A 401 4.93 6.20 -19.26
C TYR A 401 5.46 7.25 -18.28
N LEU A 402 6.60 7.01 -17.61
CA LEU A 402 7.21 7.99 -16.70
C LEU A 402 7.63 9.27 -17.42
N ARG A 403 8.22 9.17 -18.61
CA ARG A 403 8.60 10.34 -19.42
C ARG A 403 7.36 11.14 -19.84
N SER A 404 6.25 10.49 -20.19
CA SER A 404 4.99 11.19 -20.51
C SER A 404 4.49 12.04 -19.33
N ILE A 405 4.59 11.54 -18.09
CA ILE A 405 4.21 12.31 -16.89
C ILE A 405 5.07 13.57 -16.75
N ARG A 406 6.39 13.45 -17.01
CA ARG A 406 7.33 14.58 -16.94
C ARG A 406 6.99 15.62 -18.00
N ASP A 407 6.70 15.16 -19.22
CA ASP A 407 6.54 16.02 -20.39
C ASP A 407 5.19 16.78 -20.36
N ASP A 408 4.20 16.29 -19.59
CA ASP A 408 2.91 16.95 -19.35
C ASP A 408 2.96 18.10 -18.32
N VAL A 409 4.14 18.44 -17.78
CA VAL A 409 4.27 19.48 -16.75
C VAL A 409 3.97 20.89 -17.28
N THR A 410 3.16 21.65 -16.54
CA THR A 410 2.81 23.03 -16.93
C THR A 410 3.87 24.04 -16.48
N ALA A 411 3.97 25.17 -17.18
CA ALA A 411 4.85 26.27 -16.81
C ALA A 411 4.52 26.87 -15.42
N GLU A 412 3.23 26.91 -15.05
CA GLU A 412 2.76 27.32 -13.72
C GLU A 412 3.32 26.40 -12.62
N HIS A 413 3.28 25.08 -12.85
CA HIS A 413 3.81 24.10 -11.92
C HIS A 413 5.32 24.25 -11.73
N VAL A 414 6.06 24.43 -12.84
CA VAL A 414 7.52 24.69 -12.78
C VAL A 414 7.84 25.98 -12.02
N ALA A 415 7.05 27.04 -12.21
CA ALA A 415 7.23 28.29 -11.47
C ALA A 415 6.97 28.09 -9.97
N ALA A 416 5.94 27.33 -9.59
CA ALA A 416 5.65 26.99 -8.20
C ALA A 416 6.75 26.13 -7.56
N LEU A 417 7.32 25.17 -8.30
CA LEU A 417 8.48 24.39 -7.82
C LEU A 417 9.68 25.29 -7.54
N ARG A 418 10.04 26.21 -8.45
CA ARG A 418 11.15 27.15 -8.26
C ARG A 418 10.90 28.10 -7.10
N GLU A 419 9.67 28.56 -6.94
CA GLU A 419 9.24 29.42 -5.85
C GLU A 419 9.43 28.76 -4.48
N VAL A 420 9.01 27.49 -4.38
CA VAL A 420 8.96 26.75 -3.11
C VAL A 420 10.27 26.08 -2.79
N TYR A 421 10.89 25.40 -3.76
CA TYR A 421 12.06 24.52 -3.58
C TYR A 421 13.37 25.07 -4.17
N GLY A 422 13.30 26.01 -5.13
CA GLY A 422 14.47 26.59 -5.82
C GLY A 422 14.76 25.93 -7.18
N ASP A 423 15.88 26.32 -7.80
CA ASP A 423 16.24 25.89 -9.16
C ASP A 423 16.74 24.44 -9.27
N ALA A 424 16.98 23.77 -8.14
CA ALA A 424 17.38 22.38 -8.06
C ALA A 424 16.34 21.56 -7.30
N PRO A 425 15.25 21.10 -7.93
CA PRO A 425 14.36 20.10 -7.35
C PRO A 425 14.99 18.70 -7.48
N THR A 426 16.27 18.55 -7.14
CA THR A 426 16.88 17.24 -6.90
C THR A 426 17.02 17.12 -5.41
N ALA A 427 16.19 16.28 -4.79
CA ALA A 427 16.31 15.96 -3.38
C ALA A 427 17.68 15.31 -3.15
N THR A 428 18.65 16.08 -2.68
CA THR A 428 19.78 15.51 -1.94
C THR A 428 19.20 15.03 -0.62
N ILE A 429 19.15 13.70 -0.47
CA ILE A 429 18.94 13.07 0.82
C ILE A 429 20.25 13.29 1.58
N GLU A 430 20.26 14.22 2.54
CA GLU A 430 21.28 14.26 3.59
C GLU A 430 20.82 13.41 4.78
#